data_AF-A0A4S2VL90-F1
#
_entry.id   AF-A0A4S2VL90-F1
#
_cell.length_a   1.000
_cell.length_b   1.000
_cell.length_c   1.000
_cell.angle_alpha   90.00
_cell.angle_beta   90.00
_cell.angle_gamma   90.00
#
_symmetry.space_group_name_H-M   'P 1'
#
loop_
_entity.id
_entity.type
_entity.pdbx_description
1 polymer ?
#
loop_
_entity_poly.entity_id
_entity_poly.type
_entity_poly.pdbx_seq_one_letter_code
_entity_poly.pdbx_strand_id
1 'polypeptide(L)' 'MFETQEHTELQQFLRRLQDEGRVTDPARLRIDTFCGRLTHPTAYRVSVYVHDGEIPRRPGEAGG' A
#
# COMPACT_ATOMS: atom_id res chain seq x y z
N MET A 1 3.55 3.44 -3.51
CA MET A 1 4.06 3.49 -2.13
C MET A 1 3.72 4.86 -1.57
N PHE A 2 3.16 4.94 -0.37
CA PHE A 2 2.68 6.18 0.24
C PHE A 2 3.34 6.37 1.61
N GLU A 3 3.72 7.60 1.96
CA GLU A 3 4.36 7.92 3.24
C GLU A 3 3.74 9.20 3.79
N THR A 4 3.37 9.20 5.08
CA THR A 4 2.81 10.37 5.78
C THR A 4 3.22 10.35 7.24
N GLN A 5 3.33 11.53 7.86
CA GLN A 5 3.50 11.67 9.30
C GLN A 5 2.16 11.90 10.02
N GLU A 6 1.09 12.11 9.26
CA GLU A 6 -0.25 12.41 9.75
C GLU A 6 -1.11 11.14 9.77
N HIS A 7 -1.58 10.76 10.97
CA HIS A 7 -2.42 9.57 11.13
C HIS A 7 -3.77 9.72 10.38
N THR A 8 -4.30 10.94 10.28
CA THR A 8 -5.52 11.22 9.54
C THR A 8 -5.35 10.98 8.04
N GLU A 9 -4.21 11.38 7.46
CA GLU A 9 -3.90 11.12 6.05
C GLU A 9 -3.74 9.62 5.78
N LEU A 10 -3.12 8.88 6.71
CA LEU A 10 -3.04 7.43 6.62
C LEU A 10 -4.43 6.80 6.53
N GLN A 11 -5.35 7.16 7.42
CA GLN A 11 -6.71 6.60 7.42
C GLN A 11 -7.47 6.94 6.13
N GLN A 12 -7.35 8.18 5.63
CA GLN A 12 -7.97 8.57 4.36
C GLN A 12 -7.40 7.79 3.18
N PHE A 13 -6.09 7.56 3.16
CA PHE A 13 -5.43 6.77 2.13
C PHE A 13 -5.89 5.31 2.15
N LEU A 14 -5.96 4.68 3.33
CA LEU A 14 -6.48 3.32 3.48
C LEU A 14 -7.94 3.19 3.05
N ARG A 15 -8.77 4.19 3.39
CA ARG A 15 -10.18 4.26 2.97
C ARG A 15 -10.30 4.31 1.45
N ARG A 16 -9.50 5.14 0.77
CA ARG A 16 -9.47 5.24 -0.70
C ARG A 16 -9.06 3.93 -1.35
N LEU A 17 -8.03 3.26 -0.82
CA LEU A 17 -7.58 1.97 -1.35
C LEU A 17 -8.66 0.87 -1.29
N GLN A 18 -9.47 0.88 -0.22
CA GLN A 18 -10.61 -0.04 -0.09
C GLN A 18 -11.74 0.34 -1.05
N ASP A 19 -12.05 1.63 -1.17
CA ASP A 19 -13.11 2.15 -2.05
C ASP A 19 -12.81 1.90 -3.54
N GLU A 20 -11.56 2.09 -3.96
CA GLU A 20 -11.11 1.81 -5.33
C GLU A 20 -11.00 0.30 -5.64
N GLY A 21 -11.27 -0.58 -4.66
CA GLY A 21 -11.09 -2.03 -4.80
C GLY A 21 -9.65 -2.46 -5.04
N ARG A 22 -8.69 -1.54 -4.86
CA ARG A 22 -7.25 -1.78 -5.01
C ARG A 22 -6.72 -2.71 -3.93
N VAL A 23 -7.34 -2.67 -2.75
CA VAL A 23 -6.99 -3.51 -1.60
C VAL A 23 -8.28 -4.05 -1.00
N THR A 24 -8.65 -5.24 -1.43
CA THR A 24 -9.79 -6.00 -0.91
C THR A 24 -9.41 -6.86 0.29
N ASP A 25 -8.12 -7.18 0.42
CA ASP A 25 -7.59 -8.03 1.48
C ASP A 25 -6.55 -7.26 2.32
N PRO A 26 -6.72 -7.19 3.65
CA PRO A 26 -5.80 -6.48 4.53
C PRO A 26 -4.42 -7.13 4.62
N ALA A 27 -4.27 -8.43 4.30
CA ALA A 27 -2.95 -9.07 4.26
C ALA A 27 -2.11 -8.64 3.04
N ARG A 28 -2.73 -8.02 2.01
CA ARG A 28 -2.03 -7.37 0.90
C ARG A 28 -1.51 -5.97 1.23
N LEU A 29 -1.77 -5.46 2.43
CA LEU A 29 -1.38 -4.12 2.83
C LEU A 29 -0.39 -4.18 4.00
N ARG A 30 0.77 -3.57 3.80
CA ARG A 30 1.81 -3.47 4.83
C ARG A 30 1.97 -2.01 5.24
N ILE A 31 1.83 -1.77 6.54
CA ILE A 31 2.04 -0.47 7.15
C ILE A 31 3.30 -0.56 8.02
N ASP A 32 4.38 0.07 7.58
CA ASP A 32 5.58 0.23 8.40
C ASP A 32 5.47 1.56 9.17
N THR A 33 5.62 1.49 10.49
CA THR A 33 5.57 2.64 11.38
C THR A 33 6.99 2.95 11.86
N PHE A 34 7.54 4.07 11.41
CA PHE A 34 8.89 4.51 11.77
C PHE A 34 8.82 5.40 12.99
N CYS A 35 8.97 4.78 14.16
CA CYS A 35 9.19 5.48 15.42
C CYS A 35 10.69 5.81 15.55
N GLY A 36 11.10 6.96 15.00
CA GLY A 36 12.45 7.49 15.21
C GLY A 36 12.75 7.67 16.71
N ARG A 37 14.03 7.51 17.10
CA ARG A 37 14.47 7.44 18.50
C ARG A 37 14.25 8.68 19.37
N LEU A 38 13.75 9.81 18.86
CA LEU A 38 13.60 11.03 19.64
C LEU A 38 12.40 11.87 19.18
N THR A 39 11.48 12.14 20.12
CA THR A 39 10.70 13.37 20.29
C THR A 39 9.77 13.86 19.15
N HIS A 40 9.88 13.45 17.89
CA HIS A 40 9.14 14.00 16.73
C HIS A 40 8.92 12.93 15.62
N PRO A 41 8.02 13.17 14.62
CA PRO A 41 6.77 12.43 14.39
C PRO A 41 6.94 11.00 13.90
N THR A 42 5.97 10.16 14.26
CA THR A 42 5.78 8.82 13.71
C THR A 42 5.48 8.90 12.22
N ALA A 43 6.40 8.44 11.37
CA ALA A 43 6.13 8.33 9.94
C ALA A 43 5.48 6.97 9.65
N TYR A 44 4.36 6.99 8.94
CA TYR A 44 3.64 5.81 8.45
C TYR A 44 3.95 5.63 6.98
N ARG A 45 4.32 4.41 6.62
CA ARG A 45 4.63 4.04 5.24
C ARG A 45 3.75 2.88 4.82
N VAL A 46 2.96 3.09 3.77
CA VAL A 46 2.03 2.09 3.23
C VAL A 46 2.58 1.52 1.93
N SER A 47 2.73 0.20 1.94
CA SER A 47 3.09 -0.63 0.80
C SER A 47 1.92 -1.56 0.48
N VAL A 48 1.44 -1.51 -0.76
CA VAL A 48 0.39 -2.41 -1.26
C VAL A 48 1.07 -3.47 -2.12
N TYR A 49 0.85 -4.74 -1.76
CA TYR A 49 1.27 -5.87 -2.58
C TYR A 49 0.30 -6.04 -3.74
N VAL A 50 0.81 -5.82 -4.95
CA VAL A 50 0.12 -6.10 -6.22
C VAL A 50 0.38 -7.56 -6.56
N HIS A 51 -0.66 -8.36 -6.79
CA HIS A 51 -0.49 -9.74 -7.26
C HIS A 51 -0.25 -9.74 -8.77
N ASP A 52 0.68 -10.59 -9.22
CA ASP A 52 1.07 -10.76 -10.63
C ASP A 52 -0.12 -11.02 -11.59
N GLY A 53 -1.23 -11.57 -11.08
CA GLY A 53 -2.46 -11.80 -11.86
C GLY A 53 -3.22 -10.54 -12.30
N GLU A 54 -2.83 -9.36 -11.83
CA GLU A 54 -3.41 -8.05 -12.17
C GLU A 54 -2.60 -7.33 -13.25
N ILE A 55 -1.40 -7.83 -13.57
CA ILE A 55 -0.65 -7.38 -14.73
C ILE A 55 -1.41 -7.88 -15.95
N PRO A 56 -1.88 -7.00 -16.87
CA PRO A 56 -2.39 -7.47 -18.13
C PRO A 56 -1.27 -8.25 -18.80
N ARG A 57 -1.39 -9.58 -18.82
CA ARG A 57 -0.50 -10.45 -19.58
C ARG A 57 -0.46 -9.86 -20.97
N ARG A 58 0.71 -9.38 -21.41
CA ARG A 58 0.86 -8.89 -22.77
C ARG A 58 0.35 -10.02 -23.68
N PRO A 59 -0.59 -9.77 -24.59
CA PRO A 59 -1.00 -10.78 -25.54
C PRO A 59 0.21 -11.06 -26.44
N GLY A 60 1.00 -12.08 -26.12
CA GLY A 60 2.24 -12.37 -26.86
C GLY A 60 3.24 -13.32 -26.19
N GLU A 61 3.22 -13.50 -24.86
CA GLU A 61 4.10 -14.51 -24.24
C GLU A 61 3.42 -15.88 -24.25
N ALA A 62 3.43 -16.50 -25.44
CA ALA A 62 3.27 -17.92 -25.59
C ALA A 62 4.41 -18.61 -24.81
N GLY A 63 4.06 -19.56 -23.94
CA GLY A 63 5.03 -20.37 -23.24
C GLY A 63 5.93 -21.11 -24.23
N GLY A 64 7.23 -21.03 -23.96
CA GLY A 64 8.27 -21.92 -24.49
C GLY A 64 8.93 -22.63 -23.33
#